data_AF-A0A497HB69-F1
#
_entry.id   AF-A0A497HB69-F1
#
_cell.length_a   1.000
_cell.length_b   1.000
_cell.length_c   1.000
_cell.angle_alpha   90.00
_cell.angle_beta   90.00
_cell.angle_gamma   90.00
#
_symmetry.space_group_name_H-M   'P 1'
#
loop_
_entity.id
_entity.type
_entity.pdbx_description
1 polymer ?
#
loop_
_entity_poly.entity_id
_entity_poly.type
_entity_poly.pdbx_seq_one_letter_code
_entity_poly.pdbx_strand_id
1 'polypeptide(L)'
;MEVFHKDFIEGLEEIIDLSKKVNGEDRDKIFSMIHEHIEEIHELYSKGDKHWAVETGDLIILCLELLLFEDKDIDGILSKCISRFKTKLVSLLSE
;
A
#
# COMPACT_ATOMS: atom_id res chain seq x y z
N MET A 1 -6.97 17.93 0.43
CA MET A 1 -6.78 17.30 1.75
C MET A 1 -5.49 16.52 1.59
N GLU A 2 -4.42 16.98 2.21
CA GLU A 2 -3.18 16.19 2.27
C GLU A 2 -3.47 15.00 3.18
N VAL A 3 -3.29 13.78 2.68
CA VAL A 3 -3.55 12.56 3.45
C VAL A 3 -2.32 12.21 4.28
N PHE A 4 -1.13 12.50 3.75
CA PHE A 4 0.14 12.22 4.41
C PHE A 4 0.89 13.49 4.80
N HIS A 5 1.63 13.40 5.91
CA HIS A 5 2.57 14.44 6.30
C HIS A 5 3.81 14.42 5.40
N LYS A 6 4.43 15.59 5.19
CA LYS A 6 5.62 15.76 4.34
C LYS A 6 6.74 14.75 4.67
N ASP A 7 7.05 14.59 5.95
CA ASP A 7 8.10 13.68 6.43
C ASP A 7 7.85 12.21 6.03
N PHE A 8 6.59 11.79 5.93
CA PHE A 8 6.23 10.44 5.51
C PHE A 8 6.43 10.25 4.00
N ILE A 9 6.09 11.27 3.20
CA ILE A 9 6.33 11.25 1.76
C ILE A 9 7.83 11.24 1.46
N GLU A 10 8.62 12.07 2.16
CA GLU A 10 10.08 12.07 2.02
C GLU A 10 10.69 10.70 2.36
N GLY A 11 10.22 10.06 3.45
CA GLY A 11 10.64 8.70 3.79
C GLY A 11 10.26 7.65 2.74
N LEU A 12 9.08 7.78 2.10
CA LEU A 12 8.68 6.91 1.00
C LEU A 12 9.54 7.10 -0.24
N GLU A 13 9.87 8.34 -0.60
CA GLU A 13 10.77 8.64 -1.72
C GLU A 13 12.15 8.02 -1.51
N GLU A 14 12.69 8.08 -0.27
CA GLU A 14 13.94 7.40 0.08
C GLU A 14 13.86 5.88 -0.08
N ILE A 15 12.75 5.26 0.35
CA ILE A 15 12.52 3.81 0.18
C ILE A 15 12.49 3.44 -1.30
N ILE A 16 11.83 4.23 -2.14
CA ILE A 16 11.75 3.99 -3.59
C ILE A 16 13.13 4.10 -4.22
N ASP A 17 13.91 5.11 -3.86
CA ASP A 17 15.27 5.27 -4.35
C ASP A 17 16.17 4.09 -3.97
N LEU A 18 16.00 3.55 -2.76
CA LEU A 18 16.71 2.34 -2.33
C LEU A 18 16.21 1.10 -3.08
N SER A 19 14.90 0.94 -3.23
CA SER A 19 14.30 -0.17 -3.96
C SER A 19 14.75 -0.16 -5.42
N LYS A 20 14.74 0.98 -6.10
CA LYS A 20 15.28 1.12 -7.47
C LYS A 20 16.75 0.72 -7.58
N LYS A 21 17.57 1.02 -6.57
CA LYS A 21 19.00 0.62 -6.55
C LYS A 21 19.19 -0.89 -6.38
N VAL A 22 18.33 -1.55 -5.60
CA VAL A 22 18.44 -2.98 -5.29
C VAL A 22 17.72 -3.85 -6.33
N ASN A 23 16.56 -3.41 -6.79
CA ASN A 23 15.61 -4.16 -7.59
C ASN A 23 15.58 -3.69 -9.06
N GLY A 24 16.19 -2.54 -9.37
CA GLY A 24 16.04 -1.90 -10.68
C GLY A 24 14.62 -1.35 -10.86
N GLU A 25 14.15 -1.36 -12.11
CA GLU A 25 12.78 -0.96 -12.49
C GLU A 25 11.84 -2.16 -12.64
N ASP A 26 12.12 -3.27 -11.93
CA ASP A 26 11.39 -4.52 -12.05
C ASP A 26 10.05 -4.48 -11.28
N ARG A 27 8.98 -4.14 -11.99
CA ARG A 27 7.61 -4.14 -11.46
C ARG A 27 7.13 -5.51 -11.03
N ASP A 28 7.57 -6.57 -11.71
CA ASP A 28 7.11 -7.91 -11.40
C ASP A 28 7.61 -8.34 -10.01
N LYS A 29 8.77 -7.81 -9.59
CA LYS A 29 9.29 -8.00 -8.24
C LYS A 29 8.41 -7.34 -7.17
N ILE A 30 7.93 -6.12 -7.41
CA ILE A 30 6.99 -5.44 -6.49
C ILE A 30 5.71 -6.26 -6.34
N PHE A 31 5.16 -6.77 -7.45
CA PHE A 31 3.98 -7.63 -7.41
C PHE A 31 4.22 -8.97 -6.70
N SER A 32 5.41 -9.58 -6.85
CA SER A 32 5.80 -10.78 -6.09
C SER A 32 5.80 -10.51 -4.59
N MET A 33 6.42 -9.41 -4.15
CA MET A 33 6.46 -9.04 -2.73
C MET A 33 5.06 -8.75 -2.17
N ILE A 34 4.22 -8.04 -2.93
CA ILE A 34 2.81 -7.82 -2.56
C ILE A 34 2.08 -9.16 -2.35
N HIS A 35 2.31 -10.14 -3.21
CA HIS A 35 1.68 -11.44 -3.09
C HIS A 35 2.15 -12.20 -1.83
N GLU A 36 3.46 -12.19 -1.57
CA GLU A 36 4.07 -12.81 -0.38
C GLU A 36 3.48 -12.23 0.92
N HIS A 37 3.39 -10.91 1.04
CA HIS A 37 2.78 -10.27 2.22
C HIS A 37 1.30 -10.63 2.40
N ILE A 38 0.53 -10.78 1.32
CA ILE A 38 -0.89 -11.20 1.42
C ILE A 38 -1.00 -12.61 2.01
N GLU A 39 -0.15 -13.54 1.58
CA GLU A 39 -0.12 -14.90 2.10
C GLU A 39 0.29 -14.92 3.58
N GLU A 40 1.33 -14.16 3.93
CA GLU A 40 1.86 -14.09 5.30
C GLU A 40 0.86 -13.43 6.26
N ILE A 41 0.20 -12.34 5.87
CA ILE A 41 -0.87 -11.71 6.65
C ILE A 41 -1.96 -12.73 6.96
N HIS A 42 -2.40 -13.50 5.95
CA HIS A 42 -3.45 -14.51 6.15
C HIS A 42 -3.00 -15.61 7.11
N GLU A 43 -1.78 -16.12 6.96
CA GLU A 43 -1.20 -17.12 7.83
C GLU A 43 -1.10 -16.63 9.28
N LEU A 44 -0.47 -15.47 9.51
CA LEU A 44 -0.26 -14.90 10.85
C LEU A 44 -1.58 -14.53 11.53
N TYR A 45 -2.51 -13.93 10.79
CA TYR A 45 -3.83 -13.58 11.31
C TYR A 45 -4.59 -14.83 11.77
N SER A 46 -4.55 -15.91 10.98
CA SER A 46 -5.22 -17.18 11.32
C SER A 46 -4.66 -17.83 12.60
N LYS A 47 -3.38 -17.58 12.90
CA LYS A 47 -2.69 -18.07 14.10
C LYS A 47 -2.88 -17.16 15.33
N GLY A 48 -3.52 -16.01 15.16
CA GLY A 48 -3.62 -14.98 16.21
C GLY A 48 -2.29 -14.28 16.51
N ASP A 49 -1.31 -14.40 15.60
CA ASP A 49 -0.01 -13.75 15.74
C ASP A 49 -0.12 -12.27 15.36
N LYS A 50 0.17 -11.37 16.31
CA LYS A 50 0.06 -9.92 16.12
C LYS A 50 0.99 -9.36 15.04
N HIS A 51 1.97 -10.13 14.59
CA HIS A 51 2.86 -9.72 13.51
C HIS A 51 2.13 -9.46 12.18
N TRP A 52 0.92 -10.02 11.98
CA TRP A 52 0.08 -9.71 10.81
C TRP A 52 -0.11 -8.20 10.59
N ALA A 53 -0.12 -7.41 11.66
CA ALA A 53 -0.29 -5.95 11.59
C ALA A 53 0.93 -5.25 11.02
N VAL A 54 2.14 -5.77 11.27
CA VAL A 54 3.39 -5.26 10.69
C VAL A 54 3.41 -5.59 9.19
N GLU A 55 3.12 -6.83 8.83
CA GLU A 55 3.02 -7.27 7.42
C GLU A 55 1.98 -6.46 6.63
N THR A 56 0.86 -6.11 7.28
CA THR A 56 -0.14 -5.23 6.67
C THR A 56 0.41 -3.81 6.45
N GLY A 57 1.24 -3.31 7.36
CA GLY A 57 1.95 -2.04 7.19
C GLY A 57 2.92 -2.08 6.02
N ASP A 58 3.72 -3.14 5.91
CA ASP A 58 4.68 -3.33 4.83
C ASP A 58 3.98 -3.44 3.47
N LEU A 59 2.85 -4.15 3.40
CA LEU A 59 2.00 -4.20 2.21
C LEU A 59 1.48 -2.80 1.80
N ILE A 60 1.08 -1.96 2.75
CA ILE A 60 0.68 -0.59 2.47
C ILE A 60 1.84 0.20 1.87
N ILE A 61 3.04 0.10 2.44
CA ILE A 61 4.24 0.77 1.91
C ILE A 61 4.54 0.33 0.48
N LEU A 62 4.51 -0.97 0.20
CA LEU A 62 4.72 -1.49 -1.16
C LEU A 62 3.67 -0.99 -2.16
N CYS A 63 2.42 -0.85 -1.74
CA CYS A 63 1.37 -0.29 -2.58
C CYS A 63 1.62 1.20 -2.88
N LEU A 64 2.10 1.97 -1.90
CA LEU A 64 2.45 3.39 -2.09
C LEU A 64 3.71 3.54 -2.97
N GLU A 65 4.71 2.68 -2.78
CA GLU A 65 5.87 2.57 -3.66
C GLU A 65 5.44 2.33 -5.11
N LEU A 66 4.54 1.37 -5.36
CA LEU A 66 4.04 1.10 -6.71
C LEU A 66 3.36 2.33 -7.35
N LEU A 67 2.59 3.09 -6.56
CA LEU A 67 1.94 4.31 -7.05
C LEU A 67 2.96 5.38 -7.43
N LEU A 68 3.95 5.61 -6.58
CA LEU A 68 5.00 6.60 -6.84
C LEU A 68 5.94 6.17 -7.96
N PHE A 69 6.25 4.87 -8.06
CA PHE A 69 7.03 4.31 -9.16
C PHE A 69 6.37 4.60 -10.52
N GLU A 70 5.04 4.63 -10.56
CA GLU A 70 4.22 4.96 -11.75
C GLU A 70 3.85 6.46 -11.84
N ASP A 71 4.57 7.33 -11.13
CA ASP A 71 4.38 8.79 -11.07
C ASP A 71 2.93 9.20 -10.75
N LYS A 72 2.26 8.45 -9.88
CA LYS A 72 0.87 8.73 -9.49
C LYS A 72 0.82 9.67 -8.30
N ASP A 73 -0.14 10.59 -8.34
CA ASP A 73 -0.54 11.40 -7.20
C ASP A 73 -1.24 10.52 -6.14
N ILE A 74 -0.51 10.17 -5.09
CA ILE A 74 -1.01 9.34 -3.99
C ILE A 74 -2.24 9.98 -3.33
N ASP A 75 -2.16 11.26 -2.96
CA ASP A 75 -3.24 11.95 -2.25
C ASP A 75 -4.51 11.99 -3.08
N GLY A 76 -4.37 12.26 -4.38
CA GLY A 76 -5.46 12.23 -5.34
C GLY A 76 -6.08 10.84 -5.50
N ILE A 77 -5.26 9.78 -5.54
CA ILE A 77 -5.75 8.39 -5.62
C ILE A 77 -6.47 7.98 -4.33
N LEU A 78 -5.88 8.22 -3.16
CA LEU A 78 -6.51 7.84 -1.89
C LEU A 78 -7.80 8.61 -1.64
N SER A 79 -7.85 9.89 -1.98
CA SER A 79 -9.08 10.69 -1.92
C SER A 79 -10.21 10.07 -2.78
N LYS A 80 -9.88 9.61 -4.00
CA LYS A 80 -10.83 8.89 -4.86
C LYS A 80 -11.25 7.56 -4.25
N CYS A 81 -10.32 6.80 -3.68
CA CYS A 81 -10.61 5.52 -3.02
C CYS A 81 -11.56 5.70 -1.84
N ILE A 82 -11.32 6.69 -0.96
CA ILE A 82 -12.19 6.99 0.19
C ILE A 82 -13.61 7.30 -0.29
N SER A 83 -13.76 8.18 -1.28
CA SER A 83 -15.07 8.50 -1.85
C SER A 83 -15.76 7.26 -2.44
N ARG A 84 -15.02 6.42 -3.17
CA ARG A 84 -15.53 5.20 -3.78
C ARG A 84 -15.99 4.17 -2.73
N PHE A 85 -15.20 3.96 -1.67
CA PHE A 85 -15.57 3.06 -0.58
C PHE A 85 -16.81 3.54 0.15
N LYS A 86 -16.91 4.85 0.42
CA LYS A 86 -18.12 5.43 1.03
C LYS A 86 -19.36 5.16 0.19
N THR A 87 -19.31 5.43 -1.11
CA THR A 87 -20.44 5.16 -2.03
C THR A 87 -20.81 3.69 -2.06
N LYS A 88 -19.82 2.79 -2.11
CA LYS A 88 -20.05 1.33 -2.10
C LYS A 88 -20.71 0.87 -0.79
N LEU A 89 -20.29 1.39 0.36
CA LEU A 89 -20.90 1.03 1.64
C LEU A 89 -22.35 1.52 1.73
N VAL A 90 -22.64 2.73 1.24
CA VAL A 90 -24.01 3.27 1.20
C VAL A 90 -24.93 2.42 0.30
N SER A 91 -24.44 1.96 -0.85
CA SER A 91 -25.25 1.11 -1.73
C SER A 91 -25.57 -0.23 -1.08
N LEU A 92 -24.61 -0.86 -0.40
CA LEU A 92 -24.80 -2.15 0.28
C LEU A 92 -25.75 -2.06 1.48
N LEU A 93 -25.89 -0.90 2.12
CA LEU A 93 -26.87 -0.68 3.18
C LEU A 93 -28.30 -0.50 2.65
N SER A 94 -28.44 -0.27 1.35
CA SER A 94 -29.73 -0.05 0.68
C SER A 94 -30.22 -1.31 -0.06
N GLU A 95 -29.47 -2.41 0.01
CA GLU A 95 -29.82 -3.77 -0.46
C GLU A 95 -30.40 -4.60 0.69
#